data_AF-A0A091ARA9-F1
#
_entry.id   AF-A0A091ARA9-F1
#
_cell.length_a   1.000
_cell.length_b   1.000
_cell.length_c   1.000
_cell.angle_alpha   90.00
_cell.angle_beta   90.00
_cell.angle_gamma   90.00
#
_symmetry.space_group_name_H-M   'P 1'
#
loop_
_entity.id
_entity.type
_entity.pdbx_description
1 polymer ?
#
loop_
_entity_poly.entity_id
_entity_poly.type
_entity_poly.pdbx_seq_one_letter_code
_entity_poly.pdbx_strand_id
1 'polypeptide(L)'
;MSDPRAQLQDLRTRIEAAPALPERADWLARLDAALQALAANAPPAAQLERLRQDVEDAEHARDAANLQRMKVAGQLNTLQKALAAAVPQVDASKDAQSDALRRIEWLANHGGADPGAAAAAKSAEMEAPMPGRAVLEAVIAGQRKFTKQQLEFSIAEAMVLTGWQQTPLELMEQGEPWLAELILKNQAASV
;
A
#
# COMPACT_ATOMS: atom_id res chain seq x y z
N MET A 1 19.98 -10.08 21.13
CA MET A 1 21.39 -9.89 21.50
C MET A 1 21.47 -8.77 22.51
N SER A 2 22.19 -8.94 23.63
CA SER A 2 22.32 -7.91 24.67
C SER A 2 23.22 -6.76 24.20
N ASP A 3 22.95 -5.53 24.66
CA ASP A 3 23.75 -4.34 24.29
C ASP A 3 25.19 -4.48 24.84
N PRO A 4 26.22 -4.55 23.96
CA PRO A 4 27.61 -4.70 24.39
C PRO A 4 28.10 -3.51 25.24
N ARG A 5 27.50 -2.32 25.09
CA ARG A 5 27.84 -1.15 25.93
C ARG A 5 27.41 -1.36 27.38
N ALA A 6 26.20 -1.87 27.58
CA ALA A 6 25.67 -2.18 28.90
C ALA A 6 26.51 -3.26 29.60
N GLN A 7 26.99 -4.26 28.86
CA GLN A 7 27.87 -5.32 29.39
C GLN A 7 29.24 -4.78 29.81
N LEU A 8 29.84 -3.89 29.02
CA LEU A 8 31.12 -3.25 29.35
C LEU A 8 30.99 -2.28 30.53
N GLN A 9 29.86 -1.57 30.65
CA GLN A 9 29.56 -0.70 31.79
C GLN A 9 29.34 -1.49 33.08
N ASP A 10 28.62 -2.62 33.03
CA ASP A 10 28.48 -3.52 34.17
C ASP A 10 29.84 -4.09 34.61
N LEU A 11 30.66 -4.54 33.65
CA LEU A 11 32.02 -5.02 33.94
C LEU A 11 32.91 -3.93 34.56
N ARG A 12 32.87 -2.71 34.02
CA ARG A 12 33.58 -1.55 34.56
C ARG A 12 33.18 -1.28 36.02
N THR A 13 31.87 -1.28 36.30
CA THR A 13 31.31 -1.07 37.64
C THR A 13 31.78 -2.14 38.64
N ARG A 14 31.83 -3.41 38.20
CA ARG A 14 32.32 -4.53 39.02
C ARG A 14 33.82 -4.43 39.32
N ILE A 15 34.63 -3.98 38.36
CA ILE A 15 36.08 -3.78 38.54
C ILE A 15 36.35 -2.54 39.43
N GLU A 16 35.54 -1.49 39.32
CA GLU A 16 35.62 -0.34 40.23
C GLU A 16 35.37 -0.76 41.68
N ALA A 17 34.40 -1.66 41.91
CA ALA A 17 34.05 -2.21 43.22
C ALA A 17 35.04 -3.25 43.78
N ALA A 18 36.05 -3.68 43.02
CA ALA A 18 37.04 -4.67 43.42
C ALA A 18 38.46 -4.04 43.56
N PRO A 19 38.75 -3.29 44.64
CA PRO A 19 40.02 -2.56 44.79
C PRO A 19 41.25 -3.45 44.92
N ALA A 20 41.08 -4.71 45.33
CA ALA A 20 42.16 -5.69 45.46
C ALA A 20 42.52 -6.38 44.12
N LEU A 21 41.85 -6.04 43.01
CA LEU A 21 42.11 -6.64 41.71
C LEU A 21 43.50 -6.19 41.20
N PRO A 22 44.41 -7.11 40.86
CA PRO A 22 45.68 -6.76 40.22
C PRO A 22 45.42 -6.09 38.88
N GLU A 23 46.28 -5.12 38.52
CA GLU A 23 46.19 -4.39 37.25
C GLU A 23 44.85 -3.65 37.03
N ARG A 24 44.11 -3.35 38.10
CA ARG A 24 42.81 -2.65 38.05
C ARG A 24 42.84 -1.39 37.18
N ALA A 25 43.89 -0.57 37.31
CA ALA A 25 44.02 0.67 36.54
C ALA A 25 44.11 0.41 35.03
N ASP A 26 44.87 -0.60 34.61
CA ASP A 26 45.02 -1.00 33.21
C ASP A 26 43.71 -1.57 32.64
N TRP A 27 42.99 -2.37 33.44
CA TRP A 27 41.67 -2.87 33.04
C TRP A 27 40.64 -1.76 32.85
N LEU A 28 40.59 -0.79 33.76
CA LEU A 28 39.70 0.37 33.62
C LEU A 28 40.06 1.21 32.39
N ALA A 29 41.35 1.47 32.15
CA ALA A 29 41.80 2.20 30.97
C ALA A 29 41.42 1.50 29.65
N ARG A 30 41.56 0.17 29.59
CA ARG A 30 41.14 -0.62 28.41
C ARG A 30 39.62 -0.59 28.19
N LEU A 31 38.84 -0.66 29.26
CA LEU A 31 37.37 -0.57 29.18
C LEU A 31 36.91 0.82 28.75
N ASP A 32 37.53 1.88 29.28
CA ASP A 32 37.23 3.26 28.90
C ASP A 32 37.57 3.51 27.42
N ALA A 33 38.72 3.01 26.95
CA ALA A 33 39.10 3.06 25.53
C ALA A 33 38.12 2.28 24.64
N ALA A 34 37.66 1.10 25.07
CA ALA A 34 36.68 0.30 24.33
C ALA A 34 35.31 0.99 24.26
N LEU A 35 34.86 1.60 25.37
CA LEU A 35 33.61 2.37 25.43
C LEU A 35 33.69 3.63 24.55
N GLN A 36 34.82 4.33 24.53
CA GLN A 36 35.06 5.45 23.62
C GLN A 36 35.05 5.01 22.16
N ALA A 37 35.72 3.91 21.82
CA ALA A 37 35.72 3.39 20.46
C ALA A 37 34.31 2.99 20.00
N LEU A 38 33.51 2.36 20.87
CA LEU A 38 32.12 2.02 20.57
C LEU A 38 31.25 3.27 20.37
N ALA A 39 31.44 4.31 21.18
CA ALA A 39 30.73 5.57 21.03
C ALA A 39 31.11 6.31 19.73
N ALA A 40 32.41 6.30 19.37
CA ALA A 40 32.91 6.92 18.15
C ALA A 40 32.43 6.21 16.87
N ASN A 41 32.16 4.90 16.94
CA ASN A 41 31.62 4.11 15.84
C ASN A 41 30.08 4.06 15.81
N ALA A 42 29.40 4.67 16.78
CA ALA A 42 27.94 4.76 16.75
C ALA A 42 27.52 5.75 15.66
N PRO A 43 26.61 5.38 14.75
CA PRO A 43 26.07 6.34 13.80
C PRO A 43 25.43 7.51 14.55
N PRO A 44 25.65 8.76 14.12
CA PRO A 44 25.03 9.92 14.75
C PRO A 44 23.52 9.75 14.85
N ALA A 45 22.92 10.14 15.97
CA ALA A 45 21.48 10.02 16.19
C ALA A 45 20.66 10.66 15.04
N ALA A 46 21.13 11.79 14.51
CA ALA A 46 20.52 12.44 13.35
C ALA A 46 20.57 11.59 12.06
N GLN A 47 21.63 10.78 11.87
CA GLN A 47 21.72 9.86 10.74
C GLN A 47 20.77 8.69 10.91
N LEU A 48 20.65 8.13 12.12
CA LEU A 48 19.69 7.07 12.40
C LEU A 48 18.25 7.54 12.19
N GLU A 49 17.93 8.76 12.61
CA GLU A 49 16.60 9.33 12.42
C GLU A 49 16.29 9.58 10.95
N ARG A 50 17.24 10.14 10.20
CA ARG A 50 17.10 10.27 8.74
C ARG A 50 16.88 8.91 8.07
N LEU A 51 17.67 7.89 8.42
CA LEU A 51 17.53 6.56 7.82
C LEU A 51 16.18 5.90 8.15
N ARG A 52 15.63 6.15 9.34
CA ARG A 52 14.28 5.68 9.69
C ARG A 52 13.23 6.36 8.81
N GLN A 53 13.31 7.68 8.68
CA GLN A 53 12.41 8.42 7.80
C GLN A 53 12.54 7.95 6.34
N ASP A 54 13.76 7.75 5.84
CA ASP A 54 14.01 7.29 4.48
C ASP A 54 13.39 5.88 4.24
N VAL A 55 13.43 5.01 5.26
CA VAL A 55 12.81 3.68 5.19
C VAL A 55 11.29 3.79 5.17
N GLU A 56 10.70 4.60 6.06
CA GLU A 56 9.26 4.83 6.10
C GLU A 56 8.75 5.41 4.78
N ASP A 57 9.41 6.45 4.25
CA ASP A 57 9.08 7.07 2.97
C ASP A 57 9.17 6.06 1.81
N ALA A 58 10.19 5.21 1.80
CA ALA A 58 10.36 4.16 0.79
C ALA A 58 9.27 3.08 0.88
N GLU A 59 8.85 2.71 2.08
CA GLU A 59 7.75 1.77 2.30
C GLU A 59 6.42 2.35 1.81
N HIS A 60 6.12 3.61 2.15
CA HIS A 60 4.94 4.32 1.66
C HIS A 60 4.93 4.41 0.13
N ALA A 61 6.06 4.79 -0.49
CA ALA A 61 6.18 4.86 -1.94
C ALA A 61 5.98 3.49 -2.62
N ARG A 62 6.55 2.42 -2.04
CA ARG A 62 6.36 1.04 -2.52
C ARG A 62 4.89 0.63 -2.46
N ASP A 63 4.22 0.93 -1.35
CA ASP A 63 2.84 0.51 -1.12
C ASP A 63 1.86 1.29 -2.03
N ALA A 64 2.10 2.59 -2.25
CA ALA A 64 1.40 3.36 -3.29
C ALA A 64 1.56 2.73 -4.68
N ALA A 65 2.79 2.40 -5.07
CA ALA A 65 3.06 1.81 -6.38
C ALA A 65 2.42 0.41 -6.54
N ASN A 66 2.39 -0.39 -5.47
CA ASN A 66 1.70 -1.68 -5.45
C ASN A 66 0.20 -1.51 -5.63
N LEU A 67 -0.41 -0.58 -4.89
CA LEU A 67 -1.84 -0.31 -4.98
C LEU A 67 -2.23 0.15 -6.39
N GLN A 68 -1.43 1.03 -7.00
CA GLN A 68 -1.68 1.49 -8.37
C GLN A 68 -1.57 0.36 -9.39
N ARG A 69 -0.59 -0.55 -9.24
CA ARG A 69 -0.49 -1.75 -10.09
C ARG A 69 -1.70 -2.66 -9.95
N MET A 70 -2.16 -2.89 -8.72
CA MET A 70 -3.37 -3.66 -8.45
C MET A 70 -4.59 -2.98 -9.09
N LYS A 71 -4.71 -1.65 -8.98
CA LYS A 71 -5.78 -0.87 -9.58
C LYS A 71 -5.88 -1.06 -11.10
N VAL A 72 -4.75 -0.87 -11.80
CA VAL A 72 -4.68 -1.04 -13.26
C VAL A 72 -5.00 -2.48 -13.66
N ALA A 73 -4.44 -3.47 -12.97
CA ALA A 73 -4.69 -4.88 -13.28
C ALA A 73 -6.16 -5.26 -13.08
N GLY A 74 -6.80 -4.77 -12.01
CA GLY A 74 -8.22 -4.99 -11.75
C GLY A 74 -9.12 -4.33 -12.78
N GLN A 75 -8.84 -3.08 -13.17
CA GLN A 75 -9.56 -2.38 -14.23
C GLN A 75 -9.48 -3.11 -15.57
N LEU A 76 -8.28 -3.59 -15.96
CA LEU A 76 -8.08 -4.38 -17.17
C LEU A 76 -8.88 -5.68 -17.14
N ASN A 77 -8.89 -6.39 -16.02
CA ASN A 77 -9.67 -7.62 -15.86
C ASN A 77 -11.19 -7.36 -15.96
N THR A 78 -11.69 -6.28 -15.35
CA THR A 78 -13.09 -5.88 -15.47
C THR A 78 -13.45 -5.56 -16.92
N LEU A 79 -12.60 -4.82 -17.65
CA LEU A 79 -12.79 -4.53 -19.07
C LEU A 79 -12.81 -5.81 -19.92
N GLN A 80 -11.87 -6.74 -19.69
CA GLN A 80 -11.82 -8.02 -20.39
C GLN A 80 -13.09 -8.85 -20.16
N LYS A 81 -13.60 -8.89 -18.93
CA LYS A 81 -14.87 -9.57 -18.60
C LYS A 81 -16.07 -8.90 -19.24
N ALA A 82 -16.12 -7.57 -19.24
CA ALA A 82 -17.20 -6.81 -19.90
C ALA A 82 -17.21 -7.07 -21.41
N LEU A 83 -16.03 -7.06 -22.05
CA LEU A 83 -15.90 -7.42 -23.47
C LEU A 83 -16.34 -8.86 -23.73
N ALA A 84 -15.95 -9.81 -22.87
CA ALA A 84 -16.38 -11.21 -23.01
C ALA A 84 -17.90 -11.39 -22.87
N ALA A 85 -18.53 -10.65 -21.96
CA ALA A 85 -19.98 -10.65 -21.81
C ALA A 85 -20.70 -10.00 -23.00
N ALA A 86 -20.11 -8.95 -23.58
CA ALA A 86 -20.67 -8.26 -24.74
C ALA A 86 -20.51 -9.03 -26.06
N VAL A 87 -19.49 -9.88 -26.15
CA VAL A 87 -19.16 -10.66 -27.35
C VAL A 87 -18.88 -12.11 -26.98
N PRO A 88 -19.93 -12.87 -26.61
CA PRO A 88 -19.77 -14.29 -26.28
C PRO A 88 -19.40 -15.15 -27.50
N GLN A 89 -19.57 -14.63 -28.72
CA GLN A 89 -19.29 -15.36 -29.98
C GLN A 89 -17.79 -15.53 -30.26
N VAL A 90 -16.93 -14.77 -29.57
CA VAL A 90 -15.47 -14.89 -29.69
C VAL A 90 -14.95 -15.74 -28.54
N ASP A 91 -14.48 -16.93 -28.90
CA ASP A 91 -13.93 -17.90 -27.96
C ASP A 91 -12.73 -17.34 -27.18
N ALA A 92 -12.70 -17.65 -25.89
CA ALA A 92 -11.57 -17.35 -25.03
C ALA A 92 -10.36 -18.24 -25.37
N SER A 93 -9.18 -17.67 -25.26
CA SER A 93 -7.89 -18.33 -25.43
C SER A 93 -7.02 -18.15 -24.18
N LYS A 94 -5.76 -18.58 -24.25
CA LYS A 94 -4.77 -18.35 -23.18
C LYS A 94 -4.24 -16.91 -23.16
N ASP A 95 -4.53 -16.13 -24.19
CA ASP A 95 -4.11 -14.74 -24.31
C ASP A 95 -5.33 -13.81 -24.24
N ALA A 96 -5.62 -13.33 -23.03
CA ALA A 96 -6.75 -12.44 -22.77
C ALA A 96 -6.66 -11.10 -23.52
N GLN A 97 -5.46 -10.64 -23.86
CA GLN A 97 -5.28 -9.41 -24.64
C GLN A 97 -5.69 -9.64 -26.09
N SER A 98 -5.24 -10.73 -26.70
CA SER A 98 -5.66 -11.10 -28.06
C SER A 98 -7.16 -11.35 -28.14
N ASP A 99 -7.76 -11.96 -27.11
CA ASP A 99 -9.21 -12.14 -27.04
C ASP A 99 -9.96 -10.80 -26.99
N ALA A 100 -9.50 -9.85 -26.18
CA ALA A 100 -10.10 -8.52 -26.09
C ALA A 100 -10.07 -7.80 -27.45
N LEU A 101 -8.94 -7.85 -28.17
CA LEU A 101 -8.82 -7.26 -29.50
C LEU A 101 -9.77 -7.90 -30.52
N ARG A 102 -9.87 -9.23 -30.54
CA ARG A 102 -10.82 -9.95 -31.42
C ARG A 102 -12.28 -9.58 -31.10
N ARG A 103 -12.62 -9.37 -29.83
CA ARG A 103 -13.96 -8.92 -29.42
C ARG A 103 -14.25 -7.48 -29.83
N ILE A 104 -13.27 -6.59 -29.73
CA ILE A 104 -13.40 -5.20 -30.22
C ILE A 104 -13.60 -5.19 -31.74
N GLU A 105 -12.81 -5.96 -32.49
CA GLU A 105 -12.95 -6.11 -33.95
C GLU A 105 -14.32 -6.70 -34.32
N TRP A 106 -14.80 -7.69 -33.58
CA TRP A 106 -16.14 -8.24 -33.77
C TRP A 106 -17.22 -7.17 -33.58
N LEU A 107 -17.16 -6.38 -32.49
CA LEU A 107 -18.10 -5.29 -32.23
C LEU A 107 -18.06 -4.21 -33.31
N ALA A 108 -16.89 -3.88 -33.84
CA ALA A 108 -16.76 -2.89 -34.91
C ALA A 108 -17.46 -3.35 -36.21
N ASN A 109 -17.46 -4.65 -36.49
CA ASN A 109 -18.00 -5.22 -37.72
C ASN A 109 -19.45 -5.72 -37.61
N HIS A 110 -19.92 -6.04 -36.40
CA HIS A 110 -21.21 -6.69 -36.16
C HIS A 110 -22.07 -5.94 -35.12
N GLY A 111 -21.63 -4.73 -34.72
CA GLY A 111 -22.18 -4.00 -33.60
C GLY A 111 -23.68 -3.68 -33.73
N GLY A 112 -24.44 -4.18 -32.75
CA GLY A 112 -25.78 -3.75 -32.41
C GLY A 112 -25.91 -3.67 -30.89
N ALA A 113 -26.83 -2.83 -30.39
CA ALA A 113 -27.04 -2.70 -28.94
C ALA A 113 -27.78 -3.95 -28.42
N ASP A 114 -27.08 -4.85 -27.73
CA ASP A 114 -27.69 -5.91 -26.94
C ASP A 114 -27.92 -5.42 -25.49
N PRO A 115 -29.18 -5.27 -25.03
CA PRO A 115 -29.49 -4.89 -23.66
C PRO A 115 -28.97 -5.89 -22.61
N GLY A 116 -28.85 -7.18 -22.96
CA GLY A 116 -28.33 -8.22 -22.07
C GLY A 116 -26.85 -8.03 -21.76
N ALA A 117 -26.04 -7.82 -22.80
CA ALA A 117 -24.64 -7.43 -22.70
C ALA A 117 -24.43 -6.16 -21.86
N ALA A 118 -25.24 -5.12 -22.08
CA ALA A 118 -25.14 -3.87 -21.35
C ALA A 118 -25.44 -4.05 -19.84
N ALA A 119 -26.46 -4.85 -19.50
CA ALA A 119 -26.80 -5.17 -18.12
C ALA A 119 -25.69 -5.99 -17.43
N ALA A 120 -25.10 -6.96 -18.13
CA ALA A 120 -24.01 -7.78 -17.60
C ALA A 120 -22.74 -6.95 -17.35
N ALA A 121 -22.37 -6.06 -18.27
CA ALA A 121 -21.24 -5.15 -18.11
C ALA A 121 -21.45 -4.21 -16.90
N LYS A 122 -22.64 -3.63 -16.77
CA LYS A 122 -22.99 -2.78 -15.63
C LYS A 122 -22.93 -3.54 -14.31
N SER A 123 -23.45 -4.78 -14.26
CA SER A 123 -23.36 -5.60 -13.07
C SER A 123 -21.92 -5.94 -12.70
N ALA A 124 -21.07 -6.22 -13.70
CA ALA A 124 -19.66 -6.51 -13.48
C ALA A 124 -18.89 -5.29 -12.93
N GLU A 125 -19.20 -4.08 -13.42
CA GLU A 125 -18.64 -2.84 -12.87
C GLU A 125 -19.09 -2.60 -11.42
N MET A 126 -20.39 -2.80 -11.14
CA MET A 126 -20.97 -2.52 -9.82
C MET A 126 -20.47 -3.44 -8.71
N GLU A 127 -20.02 -4.65 -9.07
CA GLU A 127 -19.47 -5.67 -8.17
C GLU A 127 -17.95 -5.79 -8.25
N ALA A 128 -17.28 -4.96 -9.06
CA ALA A 128 -15.83 -4.99 -9.16
C ALA A 128 -15.19 -4.67 -7.79
N PRO A 129 -14.09 -5.36 -7.41
CA PRO A 129 -13.39 -5.11 -6.15
C PRO A 129 -12.88 -3.67 -6.03
N MET A 130 -12.46 -3.06 -7.14
CA MET A 130 -12.19 -1.62 -7.21
C MET A 130 -13.47 -0.89 -7.60
N PRO A 131 -13.93 0.08 -6.80
CA PRO A 131 -15.13 0.84 -7.12
C PRO A 131 -14.88 1.69 -8.38
N GLY A 132 -15.64 1.40 -9.42
CA GLY A 132 -15.73 2.26 -10.60
C GLY A 132 -16.47 3.57 -10.30
N ARG A 133 -16.48 4.48 -11.26
CA ARG A 133 -17.13 5.79 -11.13
C ARG A 133 -18.61 5.67 -10.72
N ALA A 134 -19.34 4.74 -11.34
CA ALA A 134 -20.76 4.52 -11.04
C ALA A 134 -20.98 4.06 -9.58
N VAL A 135 -20.06 3.25 -9.03
CA VAL A 135 -20.12 2.83 -7.62
C VAL A 135 -19.86 4.02 -6.71
N LEU A 136 -18.82 4.80 -6.98
CA LEU A 136 -18.46 5.98 -6.19
C LEU A 136 -19.62 6.99 -6.15
N GLU A 137 -20.18 7.35 -7.30
CA GLU A 137 -21.31 8.28 -7.38
C GLU A 137 -22.54 7.77 -6.62
N ALA A 138 -22.84 6.46 -6.70
CA ALA A 138 -23.97 5.86 -5.98
C ALA A 138 -23.77 5.83 -4.44
N VAL A 139 -22.52 5.66 -3.98
CA VAL A 139 -22.18 5.73 -2.55
C VAL A 139 -22.27 7.16 -2.03
N ILE A 140 -21.77 8.14 -2.79
CA ILE A 140 -21.88 9.58 -2.47
C ILE A 140 -23.36 9.98 -2.36
N ALA A 141 -24.19 9.52 -3.29
CA ALA A 141 -25.62 9.78 -3.30
C ALA A 141 -26.41 9.04 -2.20
N GLY A 142 -25.76 8.20 -1.38
CA GLY A 142 -26.40 7.39 -0.34
C GLY A 142 -27.32 6.29 -0.89
N GLN A 143 -27.21 5.96 -2.18
CA GLN A 143 -28.05 4.95 -2.84
C GLN A 143 -27.58 3.53 -2.57
N ARG A 144 -26.30 3.37 -2.20
CA ARG A 144 -25.70 2.09 -1.82
C ARG A 144 -24.56 2.28 -0.84
N LYS A 145 -24.08 1.16 -0.32
CA LYS A 145 -22.80 1.03 0.37
C LYS A 145 -21.78 0.31 -0.51
N PHE A 146 -20.50 0.47 -0.16
CA PHE A 146 -19.44 -0.37 -0.69
C PHE A 146 -19.66 -1.82 -0.28
N THR A 147 -19.26 -2.75 -1.16
CA THR A 147 -19.00 -4.12 -0.73
C THR A 147 -17.78 -4.15 0.17
N LYS A 148 -17.57 -5.24 0.92
CA LYS A 148 -16.39 -5.39 1.79
C LYS A 148 -15.07 -5.14 1.05
N GLN A 149 -14.92 -5.71 -0.15
CA GLN A 149 -13.70 -5.55 -0.96
C GLN A 149 -13.54 -4.12 -1.47
N GLN A 150 -14.64 -3.47 -1.88
CA GLN A 150 -14.63 -2.07 -2.30
C GLN A 150 -14.26 -1.14 -1.16
N LEU A 151 -14.74 -1.41 0.06
CA LEU A 151 -14.41 -0.64 1.25
C LEU A 151 -12.93 -0.80 1.62
N GLU A 152 -12.42 -2.03 1.68
CA GLU A 152 -11.00 -2.31 1.96
C GLU A 152 -10.09 -1.61 0.96
N PHE A 153 -10.42 -1.67 -0.33
CA PHE A 153 -9.68 -0.97 -1.37
C PHE A 153 -9.79 0.56 -1.21
N SER A 154 -10.98 1.09 -0.94
CA SER A 154 -11.20 2.53 -0.79
C SER A 154 -10.44 3.11 0.40
N ILE A 155 -10.33 2.36 1.51
CA ILE A 155 -9.53 2.75 2.66
C ILE A 155 -8.05 2.79 2.29
N ALA A 156 -7.53 1.74 1.64
CA ALA A 156 -6.13 1.70 1.20
C ALA A 156 -5.80 2.85 0.24
N GLU A 157 -6.70 3.17 -0.70
CA GLU A 157 -6.53 4.30 -1.62
C GLU A 157 -6.59 5.63 -0.87
N ALA A 158 -7.52 5.81 0.07
CA ALA A 158 -7.61 7.01 0.88
C ALA A 158 -6.35 7.23 1.73
N MET A 159 -5.72 6.17 2.28
CA MET A 159 -4.44 6.30 2.99
C MET A 159 -3.34 6.88 2.11
N VAL A 160 -3.26 6.45 0.85
CA VAL A 160 -2.29 7.00 -0.11
C VAL A 160 -2.60 8.47 -0.39
N LEU A 161 -3.87 8.80 -0.63
CA LEU A 161 -4.30 10.16 -0.99
C LEU A 161 -4.15 11.17 0.16
N THR A 162 -4.21 10.70 1.40
CA THR A 162 -3.97 11.53 2.59
C THR A 162 -2.51 11.51 3.04
N GLY A 163 -1.62 10.85 2.29
CA GLY A 163 -0.19 10.78 2.62
C GLY A 163 0.07 10.06 3.94
N TRP A 164 -0.70 9.01 4.24
CA TRP A 164 -0.63 8.21 5.48
C TRP A 164 -0.81 9.01 6.78
N GLN A 165 -1.35 10.23 6.69
CA GLN A 165 -1.63 11.07 7.87
C GLN A 165 -2.76 10.52 8.74
N GLN A 166 -3.60 9.65 8.17
CA GLN A 166 -4.74 9.04 8.86
C GLN A 166 -4.60 7.51 8.82
N THR A 167 -4.91 6.89 9.95
CA THR A 167 -5.01 5.44 10.10
C THR A 167 -6.27 4.91 9.41
N PRO A 168 -6.33 3.60 9.10
CA PRO A 168 -7.55 2.97 8.56
C PRO A 168 -8.80 3.23 9.40
N LEU A 169 -8.67 3.27 10.73
CA LEU A 169 -9.79 3.50 11.65
C LEU A 169 -10.31 4.93 11.52
N GLU A 170 -9.43 5.93 11.52
CA GLU A 170 -9.80 7.34 11.36
C GLU A 170 -10.44 7.62 10.00
N LEU A 171 -10.00 6.92 8.94
CA LEU A 171 -10.61 6.97 7.62
C LEU A 171 -12.01 6.35 7.60
N MET A 172 -12.22 5.24 8.33
CA MET A 172 -13.54 4.63 8.47
C MET A 172 -14.53 5.52 9.22
N GLU A 173 -14.05 6.30 10.19
CA GLU A 173 -14.89 7.25 10.94
C GLU A 173 -15.43 8.40 10.06
N GLN A 174 -14.75 8.77 8.97
CA GLN A 174 -15.26 9.74 7.99
C GLN A 174 -16.48 9.21 7.22
N GLY A 175 -16.60 7.89 7.10
CA GLY A 175 -17.68 7.21 6.40
C GLY A 175 -17.46 7.01 4.90
N GLU A 176 -18.20 6.04 4.35
CA GLU A 176 -18.10 5.63 2.95
C GLU A 176 -18.34 6.76 1.92
N PRO A 177 -19.30 7.69 2.10
CA PRO A 177 -19.50 8.79 1.15
C PRO A 177 -18.28 9.70 1.04
N TRP A 178 -17.61 9.98 2.17
CA TRP A 178 -16.40 10.81 2.17
C TRP A 178 -15.24 10.11 1.44
N LEU A 179 -15.05 8.81 1.68
CA LEU A 179 -14.06 8.00 0.96
C LEU A 179 -14.33 8.03 -0.55
N ALA A 180 -15.60 7.86 -0.94
CA ALA A 180 -16.00 7.87 -2.34
C ALA A 180 -15.74 9.23 -3.02
N GLU A 181 -16.03 10.34 -2.34
CA GLU A 181 -15.73 11.69 -2.84
C GLU A 181 -14.23 11.92 -3.03
N LEU A 182 -13.42 11.54 -2.03
CA LEU A 182 -11.97 11.71 -2.08
C LEU A 182 -11.37 11.01 -3.29
N ILE A 183 -11.75 9.75 -3.49
CA ILE A 183 -11.30 8.93 -4.62
C ILE A 183 -11.78 9.50 -5.95
N LEU A 184 -13.06 9.87 -6.05
CA LEU A 184 -13.63 10.41 -7.27
C LEU A 184 -12.97 11.73 -7.70
N LYS A 185 -12.68 12.62 -6.73
CA LYS A 185 -11.95 13.88 -6.98
C LYS A 185 -10.56 13.61 -7.53
N ASN A 186 -9.83 12.64 -6.97
CA ASN A 186 -8.51 12.27 -7.47
C ASN A 186 -8.55 11.65 -8.88
N GLN A 187 -9.54 10.80 -9.16
CA GLN A 187 -9.74 10.23 -10.50
C GLN A 187 -9.98 11.32 -11.54
N ALA A 188 -10.78 12.35 -11.22
CA ALA A 188 -11.05 13.46 -12.12
C ALA A 188 -9.82 14.35 -12.38
N ALA A 189 -8.90 14.47 -11.42
CA ALA A 189 -7.67 15.25 -11.57
C ALA A 189 -6.55 14.53 -12.36
N SER A 190 -6.70 13.22 -12.59
CA SER A 190 -5.69 12.38 -13.25
C SER A 190 -5.96 12.18 -14.76
N VAL A 191 -7.01 12.81 -15.31
CA VAL A 191 -7.41 12.79 -16.73
C VAL A 191 -7.01 14.10 -17.38
#